data_AF-A0AA43HII5-F1
#
_entry.id   AF-A0AA43HII5-F1
#
_cell.length_a   1.000
_cell.length_b   1.000
_cell.length_c   1.000
_cell.angle_alpha   90.00
_cell.angle_beta   90.00
_cell.angle_gamma   90.00
#
_symmetry.space_group_name_H-M   'P 1'
#
loop_
_entity.id
_entity.type
_entity.pdbx_description
1 polymer ?
#
loop_
_entity_poly.entity_id
_entity_poly.type
_entity_poly.pdbx_seq_one_letter_code
_entity_poly.pdbx_strand_id
1 'polypeptide(L)'
;MSEVTTRLVNARLRGAVDGKNQVFRHPGGMLATVQAVYRTDAQGRRRVDDVSISGGVITLATAPAPGVIIDGDAQVRVPASANLLPPNATQAERALSQAIVARPLPVDITALWDADRCPAALLPWLAWALSVDEWKAYWPEPVKRARVRAAIAIQRRKGTAGSVRDVVAAFGGSVLIREWWQLQPKGPPHTFEAVMTIANQGGTSATAIFVDDVIGEITRTKPVRSHFTFTQGMQADAAIGALAAAHATAFRRIQLIGE
;
A
#
# COMPACT_ATOMS: atom_id res chain seq x y z
N MET A 1 -39.09 17.87 -17.85
CA MET A 1 -37.76 17.41 -18.30
C MET A 1 -36.92 17.21 -17.04
N SER A 2 -36.67 15.97 -16.66
CA SER A 2 -35.84 15.65 -15.49
C SER A 2 -34.40 16.07 -15.78
N GLU A 3 -33.91 17.13 -15.15
CA GLU A 3 -32.49 17.46 -15.20
C GLU A 3 -31.70 16.31 -14.61
N VAL A 4 -30.78 15.70 -15.36
CA VAL A 4 -29.94 14.62 -14.85
C VAL A 4 -28.77 15.25 -14.12
N THR A 5 -28.76 15.20 -12.79
CA THR A 5 -27.59 15.65 -12.00
C THR A 5 -26.45 14.68 -12.25
N THR A 6 -25.48 15.13 -13.03
CA THR A 6 -24.29 14.35 -13.35
C THR A 6 -23.23 14.63 -12.29
N ARG A 7 -22.87 13.62 -11.49
CA ARG A 7 -21.79 13.73 -10.50
C ARG A 7 -20.54 13.03 -11.02
N LEU A 8 -19.39 13.69 -10.96
CA LEU A 8 -18.12 13.06 -11.22
C LEU A 8 -17.65 12.34 -9.94
N VAL A 9 -17.40 11.03 -10.06
CA VAL A 9 -16.94 10.18 -8.97
C VAL A 9 -15.67 9.47 -9.45
N ASN A 10 -14.61 9.60 -8.68
CA ASN A 10 -13.42 8.77 -8.85
C ASN A 10 -13.65 7.44 -8.14
N ALA A 11 -13.40 6.33 -8.83
CA ALA A 11 -13.32 5.05 -8.14
C ALA A 11 -12.26 4.12 -8.73
N ARG A 12 -11.67 3.33 -7.85
CA ARG A 12 -10.81 2.22 -8.23
C ARG A 12 -11.62 1.19 -9.00
N LEU A 13 -11.07 0.73 -10.13
CA LEU A 13 -11.75 -0.25 -10.95
C LEU A 13 -11.66 -1.64 -10.31
N ARG A 14 -12.75 -2.41 -10.38
CA ARG A 14 -12.77 -3.79 -9.90
C ARG A 14 -12.10 -4.71 -10.93
N GLY A 15 -11.12 -5.48 -10.45
CA GLY A 15 -10.39 -6.52 -11.17
C GLY A 15 -9.12 -6.88 -10.42
N ALA A 16 -8.74 -8.17 -10.41
CA ALA A 16 -7.45 -8.59 -9.82
C ALA A 16 -6.31 -8.06 -10.70
N VAL A 17 -5.37 -7.31 -10.11
CA VAL A 17 -4.20 -6.78 -10.83
C VAL A 17 -3.07 -7.81 -10.75
N ASP A 18 -3.27 -8.93 -11.42
CA ASP A 18 -2.34 -10.07 -11.40
C ASP A 18 -1.34 -10.05 -12.57
N GLY A 19 -1.18 -8.92 -13.27
CA GLY A 19 -0.37 -8.86 -14.48
C GLY A 19 -1.04 -9.46 -15.73
N LYS A 20 -2.24 -10.02 -15.60
CA LYS A 20 -2.94 -10.76 -16.67
C LYS A 20 -4.30 -10.19 -17.06
N ASN A 21 -4.96 -9.46 -16.16
CA ASN A 21 -6.25 -8.87 -16.45
C ASN A 21 -6.10 -7.62 -17.31
N GLN A 22 -6.85 -7.58 -18.40
CA GLN A 22 -6.97 -6.42 -19.28
C GLN A 22 -8.34 -5.76 -19.16
N VAL A 23 -9.33 -6.45 -18.60
CA VAL A 23 -10.71 -5.97 -18.47
C VAL A 23 -11.01 -5.62 -17.02
N PHE A 24 -11.50 -4.41 -16.81
CA PHE A 24 -11.83 -3.84 -15.51
C PHE A 24 -13.24 -3.27 -15.52
N ARG A 25 -13.93 -3.33 -14.38
CA ARG A 25 -15.29 -2.76 -14.25
C ARG A 25 -15.31 -1.64 -13.25
N HIS A 26 -15.88 -0.50 -13.63
CA HIS A 26 -16.15 0.60 -12.72
C HIS A 26 -17.25 0.19 -11.72
N PRO A 27 -17.09 0.45 -10.41
CA PRO A 27 -18.06 0.02 -9.39
C PRO A 27 -19.46 0.63 -9.56
N GLY A 28 -19.57 1.78 -10.24
CA GLY A 28 -20.87 2.38 -10.59
C GLY A 28 -21.66 1.65 -11.68
N GLY A 29 -21.13 0.55 -12.25
CA GLY A 29 -21.86 -0.31 -13.18
C GLY A 29 -22.38 0.43 -14.42
N MET A 30 -23.63 0.15 -14.81
CA MET A 30 -24.27 0.80 -15.98
C MET A 30 -24.59 2.29 -15.77
N LEU A 31 -24.60 2.77 -14.52
CA LEU A 31 -24.89 4.18 -14.20
C LEU A 31 -23.65 5.07 -14.34
N ALA A 32 -22.47 4.46 -14.44
CA ALA A 32 -21.20 5.14 -14.60
C ALA A 32 -20.79 5.17 -16.08
N THR A 33 -20.52 6.37 -16.58
CA THR A 33 -19.81 6.58 -17.85
C THR A 33 -18.38 7.00 -17.52
N VAL A 34 -17.42 6.13 -17.79
CA VAL A 34 -16.00 6.39 -17.51
C VAL A 34 -15.49 7.46 -18.47
N GLN A 35 -14.85 8.49 -17.95
CA GLN A 35 -14.33 9.64 -18.71
C GLN A 35 -12.82 9.54 -18.92
N ALA A 36 -12.09 9.12 -17.89
CA ALA A 36 -10.65 8.98 -17.92
C ALA A 36 -10.20 7.81 -17.05
N VAL A 37 -9.13 7.13 -17.48
CA VAL A 37 -8.52 6.03 -16.76
C VAL A 37 -7.09 6.43 -16.41
N TYR A 38 -6.70 6.11 -15.18
CA TYR A 38 -5.40 6.44 -14.63
C TYR A 38 -4.72 5.19 -14.10
N ARG A 39 -3.40 5.21 -14.21
CA ARG A 39 -2.49 4.27 -13.61
C ARG A 39 -1.79 4.96 -12.45
N THR A 40 -1.85 4.37 -11.27
CA THR A 40 -1.12 4.84 -10.09
C THR A 40 -0.04 3.81 -9.76
N ASP A 41 1.21 4.23 -9.90
CA ASP A 41 2.42 3.46 -9.55
C ASP A 41 3.26 4.21 -8.48
N ALA A 42 4.46 3.71 -8.19
CA ALA A 42 5.37 4.34 -7.24
C ALA A 42 5.84 5.75 -7.70
N GLN A 43 5.72 6.05 -9.00
CA GLN A 43 6.06 7.31 -9.63
C GLN A 43 4.86 8.27 -9.71
N GLY A 44 3.70 7.87 -9.21
CA GLY A 44 2.50 8.69 -9.06
C GLY A 44 1.37 8.32 -10.01
N ARG A 45 0.37 9.20 -10.11
CA ARG A 45 -0.84 9.00 -10.92
C ARG A 45 -0.62 9.54 -12.33
N ARG A 46 -0.73 8.70 -13.36
CA ARG A 46 -0.60 9.04 -14.78
C ARG A 46 -1.83 8.61 -15.56
N ARG A 47 -2.24 9.40 -16.55
CA ARG A 47 -3.35 9.04 -17.44
C ARG A 47 -2.94 7.90 -18.37
N VAL A 48 -3.88 6.98 -18.65
CA VAL A 48 -3.70 5.89 -19.61
C VAL A 48 -4.53 6.21 -20.84
N ASP A 49 -3.87 6.40 -21.98
CA ASP A 49 -4.54 6.82 -23.21
C ASP A 49 -4.94 5.62 -24.09
N ASP A 50 -4.25 4.48 -23.95
CA ASP A 50 -4.50 3.26 -24.74
C ASP A 50 -5.57 2.36 -24.07
N VAL A 51 -6.81 2.87 -24.05
CA VAL A 51 -7.94 2.26 -23.36
C VAL A 51 -9.20 2.31 -24.21
N SER A 52 -9.88 1.16 -24.31
CA SER A 52 -11.24 1.08 -24.84
C SER A 52 -12.26 1.12 -23.71
N ILE A 53 -13.18 2.08 -23.76
CA ILE A 53 -14.23 2.29 -22.75
C ILE A 53 -15.58 1.93 -23.37
N SER A 54 -16.31 1.01 -22.73
CA SER A 54 -17.68 0.65 -23.09
C SER A 54 -18.57 0.75 -21.85
N GLY A 55 -19.23 1.90 -21.68
CA GLY A 55 -20.03 2.23 -20.51
C GLY A 55 -19.20 2.24 -19.22
N GLY A 56 -19.47 1.28 -18.34
CA GLY A 56 -18.73 1.05 -17.09
C GLY A 56 -17.61 0.01 -17.19
N VAL A 57 -17.37 -0.56 -18.38
CA VAL A 57 -16.31 -1.56 -18.61
C VAL A 57 -15.16 -0.92 -19.35
N ILE A 58 -13.94 -1.22 -18.89
CA ILE A 58 -12.69 -0.65 -19.37
C ILE A 58 -11.79 -1.79 -19.80
N THR A 59 -11.31 -1.75 -21.03
CA THR A 59 -10.35 -2.72 -21.56
C THR A 59 -9.04 -2.01 -21.88
N LEU A 60 -7.97 -2.38 -21.19
CA LEU A 60 -6.61 -1.92 -21.45
C LEU A 60 -6.01 -2.75 -22.60
N ALA A 61 -5.28 -2.12 -23.52
CA ALA A 61 -4.59 -2.84 -24.59
C ALA A 61 -3.49 -3.79 -24.07
N THR A 62 -2.84 -3.41 -22.95
CA THR A 62 -1.81 -4.22 -22.30
C THR A 62 -2.14 -4.43 -20.83
N ALA A 63 -1.88 -5.63 -20.32
CA ALA A 63 -2.10 -5.94 -18.92
C ALA A 63 -1.18 -5.08 -18.02
N PRO A 64 -1.70 -4.52 -16.92
CA PRO A 64 -0.91 -3.68 -16.03
C PRO A 64 0.07 -4.52 -15.22
N ALA A 65 1.28 -4.01 -14.96
CA ALA A 65 2.27 -4.73 -14.17
C ALA A 65 1.72 -5.08 -12.76
N PRO A 66 2.17 -6.20 -12.15
CA PRO A 66 1.74 -6.58 -10.80
C PRO A 66 1.96 -5.43 -9.80
N GLY A 67 0.93 -5.10 -9.02
CA GLY A 67 0.99 -4.04 -8.01
C GLY A 67 0.60 -2.63 -8.51
N VAL A 68 0.37 -2.46 -9.81
CA VAL A 68 -0.10 -1.20 -10.40
C VAL A 68 -1.60 -1.00 -10.14
N ILE A 69 -2.01 0.17 -9.65
CA ILE A 69 -3.43 0.48 -9.41
C ILE A 69 -4.02 1.11 -10.68
N ILE A 70 -5.21 0.65 -11.09
CA ILE A 70 -5.97 1.26 -12.18
C ILE A 70 -7.23 1.91 -11.60
N ASP A 71 -7.31 3.23 -11.76
CA ASP A 71 -8.41 4.07 -11.28
C ASP A 71 -9.18 4.64 -12.47
N GLY A 72 -10.51 4.74 -12.34
CA GLY A 72 -11.36 5.40 -13.34
C GLY A 72 -12.06 6.60 -12.74
N ASP A 73 -11.92 7.76 -13.39
CA ASP A 73 -12.83 8.87 -13.16
C ASP A 73 -14.06 8.62 -14.03
N ALA A 74 -15.22 8.46 -13.39
CA ALA A 74 -16.48 8.27 -14.08
C ALA A 74 -17.48 9.36 -13.72
N GLN A 75 -18.26 9.78 -14.71
CA GLN A 75 -19.49 10.50 -14.46
C GLN A 75 -20.57 9.47 -14.13
N VAL A 76 -21.04 9.49 -12.90
CA VAL A 76 -22.22 8.72 -12.50
C VAL A 76 -23.43 9.61 -12.76
N ARG A 77 -24.26 9.22 -13.72
CA ARG A 77 -25.60 9.80 -13.86
C ARG A 77 -26.45 9.18 -12.79
N VAL A 78 -26.55 9.88 -11.67
CA VAL A 78 -27.63 9.64 -10.73
C VAL A 78 -28.83 10.35 -11.36
N PRO A 79 -29.94 9.68 -11.66
CA PRO A 79 -31.15 10.41 -12.05
C PRO A 79 -31.40 11.42 -10.93
N ALA A 80 -31.39 12.73 -11.24
CA ALA A 80 -31.80 13.69 -10.23
C ALA A 80 -33.18 13.23 -9.83
N SER A 81 -33.32 12.99 -8.53
CA SER A 81 -34.53 12.53 -7.86
C SER A 81 -35.72 12.93 -8.70
N ALA A 82 -36.30 11.94 -9.40
CA ALA A 82 -37.61 12.08 -10.00
C ALA A 82 -38.42 12.78 -8.92
N ASN A 83 -38.91 13.98 -9.23
CA ASN A 83 -39.69 14.75 -8.28
C ASN A 83 -40.74 13.79 -7.72
N LEU A 84 -40.55 13.33 -6.47
CA LEU A 84 -41.37 12.27 -5.88
C LEU A 84 -42.79 12.79 -5.62
N LEU A 85 -42.97 14.10 -5.79
CA LEU A 85 -44.24 14.76 -5.68
C LEU A 85 -45.14 14.36 -6.86
N PRO A 86 -46.44 14.17 -6.59
CA PRO A 86 -47.42 13.92 -7.63
C PRO A 86 -47.54 15.11 -8.61
N PRO A 87 -48.09 14.90 -9.82
CA PRO A 87 -48.17 15.94 -10.86
C PRO A 87 -48.92 17.21 -10.46
N ASN A 88 -49.82 17.12 -9.47
CA ASN A 88 -50.62 18.22 -8.94
C ASN A 88 -49.89 19.07 -7.88
N ALA A 89 -48.63 18.77 -7.55
CA ALA A 89 -47.90 19.51 -6.54
C ALA A 89 -47.67 20.98 -6.94
N THR A 90 -47.86 21.87 -5.98
CA THR A 90 -47.72 23.32 -6.09
C THR A 90 -46.25 23.74 -6.23
N GLN A 91 -46.02 24.99 -6.64
CA GLN A 91 -44.67 25.54 -6.76
C GLN A 91 -43.93 25.59 -5.42
N ALA A 92 -44.64 25.88 -4.32
CA ALA A 92 -44.07 25.92 -2.97
C ALA A 92 -43.61 24.53 -2.50
N GLU A 93 -44.41 23.48 -2.77
CA GLU A 93 -44.05 22.10 -2.44
C GLU A 93 -42.83 21.63 -3.23
N ARG A 94 -42.74 21.99 -4.52
CA ARG A 94 -41.56 21.71 -5.35
C ARG A 94 -40.31 22.47 -4.87
N ALA A 95 -40.45 23.73 -4.47
CA ALA A 95 -39.33 24.50 -3.93
C ALA A 95 -38.85 23.93 -2.59
N LEU A 96 -39.79 23.49 -1.72
CA LEU A 96 -39.48 22.84 -0.47
C LEU A 96 -38.79 21.49 -0.68
N SER A 97 -39.27 20.66 -1.61
CA SER A 97 -38.64 19.36 -1.90
C SER A 97 -37.21 19.51 -2.41
N GLN A 98 -36.97 20.49 -3.28
CA GLN A 98 -35.62 20.84 -3.73
C GLN A 98 -34.72 21.30 -2.57
N ALA A 99 -35.24 22.17 -1.69
CA ALA A 99 -34.49 22.66 -0.53
C ALA A 99 -34.14 21.56 0.48
N ILE A 100 -35.02 20.56 0.67
CA ILE A 100 -34.78 19.42 1.58
C ILE A 100 -33.77 18.43 0.99
N VAL A 101 -33.87 18.10 -0.30
CA VAL A 101 -32.97 17.14 -0.97
C VAL A 101 -31.57 17.72 -1.19
N ALA A 102 -31.42 19.05 -1.18
CA ALA A 102 -30.16 19.76 -1.42
C ALA A 102 -29.05 19.57 -0.37
N ARG A 103 -29.21 18.68 0.63
CA ARG A 103 -28.11 18.28 1.53
C ARG A 103 -27.61 16.87 1.22
N PRO A 104 -26.95 16.64 0.05
CA PRO A 104 -26.21 15.40 -0.14
C PRO A 104 -25.09 15.36 0.89
N LEU A 105 -25.13 14.37 1.79
CA LEU A 105 -24.02 14.09 2.69
C LEU A 105 -22.81 13.69 1.84
N PRO A 106 -21.69 14.45 1.88
CA PRO A 106 -20.51 14.17 1.08
C PRO A 106 -19.69 13.01 1.68
N VAL A 107 -20.35 11.95 2.13
CA VAL A 107 -19.70 10.78 2.72
C VAL A 107 -19.61 9.69 1.66
N ASP A 108 -18.39 9.40 1.21
CA ASP A 108 -18.14 8.22 0.40
C ASP A 108 -17.97 7.00 1.31
N ILE A 109 -19.08 6.31 1.59
CA ILE A 109 -19.10 5.10 2.40
C ILE A 109 -18.25 3.98 1.75
N THR A 110 -18.11 3.99 0.42
CA THR A 110 -17.34 2.95 -0.28
C THR A 110 -15.85 3.11 -0.05
N ALA A 111 -15.37 4.33 0.21
CA ALA A 111 -13.99 4.60 0.56
C ALA A 111 -13.59 3.98 1.90
N LEU A 112 -14.54 3.75 2.82
CA LEU A 112 -14.25 3.15 4.13
C LEU A 112 -13.71 1.72 4.03
N TRP A 113 -14.13 0.97 2.99
CA TRP A 113 -13.72 -0.42 2.73
C TRP A 113 -12.55 -0.53 1.73
N ASP A 114 -11.88 0.58 1.44
CA ASP A 114 -10.72 0.65 0.56
C ASP A 114 -9.49 1.10 1.35
N ALA A 115 -8.46 0.24 1.43
CA ALA A 115 -7.23 0.54 2.17
C ALA A 115 -6.51 1.80 1.69
N ASP A 116 -6.70 2.23 0.44
CA ASP A 116 -6.03 3.38 -0.16
C ASP A 116 -6.86 4.67 -0.03
N ARG A 117 -8.20 4.56 -0.07
CA ARG A 117 -9.11 5.72 0.00
C ARG A 117 -9.68 5.97 1.40
N CYS A 118 -9.57 5.01 2.31
CA CYS A 118 -10.05 5.16 3.67
C CYS A 118 -9.31 6.30 4.38
N PRO A 119 -10.01 7.22 5.07
CA PRO A 119 -9.38 8.24 5.89
C PRO A 119 -8.44 7.62 6.92
N ALA A 120 -7.26 8.20 7.12
CA ALA A 120 -6.23 7.65 8.01
C ALA A 120 -6.72 7.44 9.46
N ALA A 121 -7.63 8.29 9.94
CA ALA A 121 -8.24 8.17 11.26
C ALA A 121 -9.15 6.93 11.40
N LEU A 122 -9.70 6.42 10.29
CA LEU A 122 -10.61 5.28 10.27
C LEU A 122 -9.93 3.95 9.90
N LEU A 123 -8.68 4.02 9.44
CA LEU A 123 -7.87 2.86 9.06
C LEU A 123 -7.72 1.80 10.16
N PRO A 124 -7.58 2.15 11.46
CA PRO A 124 -7.55 1.14 12.53
C PRO A 124 -8.82 0.29 12.61
N TRP A 125 -9.99 0.89 12.33
CA TRP A 125 -11.27 0.19 12.35
C TRP A 125 -11.41 -0.75 11.15
N LEU A 126 -10.93 -0.33 9.98
CA LEU A 126 -10.84 -1.20 8.81
C LEU A 126 -9.88 -2.37 9.07
N ALA A 127 -8.72 -2.11 9.69
CA ALA A 127 -7.77 -3.15 10.07
C ALA A 127 -8.38 -4.16 11.04
N TRP A 128 -9.10 -3.68 12.06
CA TRP A 128 -9.84 -4.52 13.01
C TRP A 128 -10.88 -5.39 12.32
N ALA A 129 -11.70 -4.81 11.43
CA ALA A 129 -12.72 -5.54 10.69
C ALA A 129 -12.13 -6.62 9.76
N LEU A 130 -10.91 -6.39 9.25
CA LEU A 130 -10.15 -7.37 8.48
C LEU A 130 -9.29 -8.27 9.36
N SER A 131 -9.51 -8.37 10.67
CA SER A 131 -8.78 -9.24 11.60
C SER A 131 -7.26 -9.11 11.52
N VAL A 132 -6.76 -7.87 11.41
CA VAL A 132 -5.33 -7.58 11.56
C VAL A 132 -5.00 -7.65 13.06
N ASP A 133 -4.20 -8.63 13.46
CA ASP A 133 -3.93 -8.96 14.86
C ASP A 133 -3.14 -7.85 15.59
N GLU A 134 -2.15 -7.25 14.93
CA GLU A 134 -1.24 -6.24 15.50
C GLU A 134 -1.43 -4.90 14.78
N TRP A 135 -1.61 -3.83 15.56
CA TRP A 135 -1.74 -2.47 15.02
C TRP A 135 -1.03 -1.46 15.92
N LYS A 136 -0.02 -0.77 15.39
CA LYS A 136 0.68 0.27 16.16
C LYS A 136 0.40 1.67 15.63
N ALA A 137 0.15 2.59 16.56
CA ALA A 137 -0.10 4.00 16.24
C ALA A 137 1.11 4.68 15.58
N TYR A 138 2.33 4.29 15.94
CA TYR A 138 3.56 4.88 15.41
C TYR A 138 3.98 4.31 14.04
N TRP A 139 3.30 3.28 13.52
CA TRP A 139 3.63 2.78 12.18
C TRP A 139 3.39 3.87 11.11
N PRO A 140 4.30 4.00 10.13
CA PRO A 140 4.08 4.86 8.98
C PRO A 140 2.76 4.52 8.28
N GLU A 141 2.06 5.54 7.79
CA GLU A 141 0.80 5.35 7.07
C GLU A 141 0.91 4.38 5.86
N PRO A 142 1.99 4.42 5.05
CA PRO A 142 2.16 3.45 3.97
C PRO A 142 2.18 1.99 4.44
N VAL A 143 2.85 1.71 5.57
CA VAL A 143 2.91 0.37 6.18
C VAL A 143 1.51 -0.04 6.67
N LYS A 144 0.81 0.86 7.37
CA LYS A 144 -0.56 0.63 7.82
C LYS A 144 -1.49 0.26 6.66
N ARG A 145 -1.45 1.02 5.55
CA ARG A 145 -2.25 0.75 4.35
C ARG A 145 -1.84 -0.55 3.67
N ALA A 146 -0.54 -0.84 3.57
CA ALA A 146 -0.05 -2.09 3.00
C ALA A 146 -0.51 -3.32 3.80
N ARG A 147 -0.49 -3.23 5.14
CA ARG A 147 -0.96 -4.29 6.05
C ARG A 147 -2.45 -4.57 5.86
N VAL A 148 -3.28 -3.53 5.80
CA VAL A 148 -4.72 -3.68 5.53
C VAL A 148 -4.97 -4.29 4.15
N ARG A 149 -4.25 -3.83 3.11
CA ARG A 149 -4.37 -4.35 1.74
C ARG A 149 -4.04 -5.84 1.64
N ALA A 150 -3.01 -6.27 2.37
CA ALA A 150 -2.53 -7.66 2.33
C ALA A 150 -3.31 -8.61 3.27
N ALA A 151 -4.10 -8.08 4.22
CA ALA A 151 -4.73 -8.84 5.30
C ALA A 151 -5.45 -10.11 4.81
N ILE A 152 -6.38 -9.97 3.86
CA ILE A 152 -7.17 -11.09 3.32
C ILE A 152 -6.29 -12.14 2.66
N ALA A 153 -5.30 -11.71 1.86
CA ALA A 153 -4.41 -12.63 1.16
C ALA A 153 -3.54 -13.43 2.14
N ILE A 154 -3.00 -12.76 3.16
CA ILE A 154 -2.21 -13.38 4.23
C ILE A 154 -3.05 -14.41 4.98
N GLN A 155 -4.26 -14.04 5.42
CA GLN A 155 -5.14 -14.91 6.20
C GLN A 155 -5.55 -16.17 5.44
N ARG A 156 -5.84 -16.06 4.13
CA ARG A 156 -6.20 -17.20 3.29
C ARG A 156 -5.10 -18.27 3.17
N ARG A 157 -3.83 -17.89 3.37
CA ARG A 157 -2.66 -18.78 3.28
C ARG A 157 -1.81 -18.78 4.56
N LYS A 158 -2.40 -18.41 5.69
CA LYS A 158 -1.71 -18.35 6.99
C LYS A 158 -1.12 -19.74 7.29
N GLY A 159 0.09 -19.76 7.84
CA GLY A 159 0.85 -20.99 8.06
C GLY A 159 1.70 -21.43 6.86
N THR A 160 1.76 -20.66 5.77
CA THR A 160 2.66 -20.98 4.64
C THR A 160 3.87 -20.06 4.61
N ALA A 161 4.97 -20.50 4.03
CA ALA A 161 6.12 -19.63 3.73
C ALA A 161 5.70 -18.41 2.89
N GLY A 162 4.68 -18.56 2.03
CA GLY A 162 4.07 -17.45 1.28
C GLY A 162 3.52 -16.37 2.20
N SER A 163 2.68 -16.73 3.18
CA SER A 163 2.14 -15.75 4.15
C SER A 163 3.23 -15.03 4.94
N VAL A 164 4.33 -15.71 5.30
CA VAL A 164 5.46 -15.08 6.00
C VAL A 164 6.14 -14.04 5.10
N ARG A 165 6.33 -14.36 3.81
CA ARG A 165 6.87 -13.39 2.83
C ARG A 165 5.97 -12.17 2.67
N ASP A 166 4.66 -12.37 2.58
CA ASP A 166 3.70 -11.28 2.41
C ASP A 166 3.64 -10.35 3.63
N VAL A 167 3.70 -10.93 4.84
CA VAL A 167 3.78 -10.16 6.09
C VAL A 167 4.99 -9.25 6.04
N VAL A 168 6.17 -9.79 5.74
CA VAL A 168 7.42 -9.02 5.68
C VAL A 168 7.36 -7.96 4.57
N ALA A 169 6.79 -8.29 3.42
CA ALA A 169 6.60 -7.33 2.32
C ALA A 169 5.67 -6.17 2.72
N ALA A 170 4.64 -6.41 3.53
CA ALA A 170 3.76 -5.36 4.02
C ALA A 170 4.45 -4.37 4.98
N PHE A 171 5.53 -4.81 5.64
CA PHE A 171 6.42 -3.94 6.42
C PHE A 171 7.53 -3.27 5.58
N GLY A 172 7.54 -3.49 4.25
CA GLY A 172 8.54 -2.93 3.35
C GLY A 172 9.88 -3.68 3.35
N GLY A 173 9.91 -4.90 3.88
CA GLY A 173 11.10 -5.76 3.85
C GLY A 173 11.02 -6.87 2.81
N SER A 174 12.12 -7.61 2.70
CA SER A 174 12.18 -8.88 1.97
C SER A 174 12.75 -9.96 2.87
N VAL A 175 12.22 -11.18 2.80
CA VAL A 175 12.70 -12.33 3.58
C VAL A 175 13.07 -13.50 2.68
N LEU A 176 14.25 -14.05 2.94
CA LEU A 176 14.67 -15.36 2.46
C LEU A 176 14.39 -16.39 3.55
N ILE A 177 13.63 -17.42 3.21
CA ILE A 177 13.27 -18.51 4.13
C ILE A 177 14.03 -19.76 3.69
N ARG A 178 14.82 -20.35 4.58
CA ARG A 178 15.50 -21.62 4.38
C ARG A 178 15.00 -22.64 5.40
N GLU A 179 14.39 -23.72 4.94
CA GLU A 179 13.89 -24.75 5.85
C GLU A 179 15.00 -25.72 6.30
N TRP A 180 14.81 -26.36 7.45
CA TRP A 180 15.79 -27.29 8.05
C TRP A 180 16.31 -28.37 7.09
N TRP A 181 15.48 -28.85 6.15
CA TRP A 181 15.86 -29.86 5.17
C TRP A 181 16.66 -29.31 3.98
N GLN A 182 16.70 -27.99 3.80
CA GLN A 182 17.49 -27.28 2.79
C GLN A 182 18.90 -26.93 3.29
N LEU A 183 19.16 -27.06 4.59
CA LEU A 183 20.47 -26.83 5.20
C LEU A 183 21.37 -28.06 4.99
N GLN A 184 22.69 -27.80 4.93
CA GLN A 184 23.72 -28.83 4.87
C GLN A 184 24.77 -28.53 5.95
N PRO A 185 24.83 -29.33 7.04
CA PRO A 185 23.97 -30.47 7.37
C PRO A 185 22.50 -30.06 7.67
N LYS A 186 21.57 -31.01 7.59
CA LYS A 186 20.15 -30.76 7.90
C LYS A 186 19.98 -30.28 9.34
N GLY A 187 19.19 -29.22 9.52
CA GLY A 187 18.87 -28.68 10.84
C GLY A 187 17.84 -29.53 11.61
N PRO A 188 17.47 -29.12 12.83
CA PRO A 188 16.43 -29.79 13.60
C PRO A 188 15.07 -29.76 12.88
N PRO A 189 14.27 -30.84 12.92
CA PRO A 189 12.95 -30.87 12.30
C PRO A 189 12.06 -29.71 12.75
N HIS A 190 11.23 -29.21 11.83
CA HIS A 190 10.32 -28.08 12.04
C HIS A 190 10.99 -26.74 12.35
N THR A 191 12.26 -26.58 12.02
CA THR A 191 12.95 -25.29 12.10
C THR A 191 13.12 -24.64 10.72
N PHE A 192 13.18 -23.31 10.68
CA PHE A 192 13.58 -22.57 9.48
C PHE A 192 14.37 -21.31 9.84
N GLU A 193 15.29 -20.93 8.96
CA GLU A 193 16.00 -19.66 9.05
C GLU A 193 15.25 -18.61 8.23
N ALA A 194 14.97 -17.47 8.84
CA ALA A 194 14.39 -16.30 8.19
C ALA A 194 15.44 -15.18 8.14
N VAL A 195 16.08 -15.03 6.98
CA VAL A 195 17.04 -13.96 6.73
C VAL A 195 16.30 -12.79 6.12
N MET A 196 16.23 -11.67 6.84
CA MET A 196 15.42 -10.52 6.46
C MET A 196 16.28 -9.28 6.21
N THR A 197 15.92 -8.54 5.17
CA THR A 197 16.38 -7.19 4.93
C THR A 197 15.18 -6.27 5.00
N ILE A 198 15.13 -5.40 6.00
CA ILE A 198 14.11 -4.37 6.10
C ILE A 198 14.68 -3.13 5.43
N ALA A 199 14.05 -2.68 4.34
CA ALA A 199 14.44 -1.42 3.73
C ALA A 199 14.05 -0.28 4.69
N ASN A 200 15.01 0.59 5.02
CA ASN A 200 14.76 1.80 5.79
C ASN A 200 13.84 2.72 4.98
N GLN A 201 12.54 2.70 5.26
CA GLN A 201 11.61 3.64 4.63
C GLN A 201 11.77 5.01 5.31
N GLY A 202 12.39 5.96 4.61
CA GLY A 202 12.51 7.35 5.07
C GLY A 202 13.78 7.69 5.84
N GLY A 203 14.87 6.92 5.71
CA GLY A 203 16.18 7.28 6.27
C GLY A 203 16.35 7.03 7.77
N THR A 204 15.30 6.59 8.47
CA THR A 204 15.40 6.11 9.85
C THR A 204 15.70 4.62 9.82
N SER A 205 16.81 4.20 10.45
CA SER A 205 17.11 2.78 10.66
C SER A 205 15.90 2.09 11.27
N ALA A 206 15.56 0.88 10.82
CA ALA A 206 14.54 0.06 11.46
C ALA A 206 14.84 -0.03 12.97
N THR A 207 14.04 0.69 13.77
CA THR A 207 14.18 0.72 15.23
C THR A 207 14.01 -0.71 15.75
N ALA A 208 14.74 -1.11 16.81
CA ALA A 208 14.60 -2.43 17.42
C ALA A 208 13.13 -2.81 17.68
N ILE A 209 12.34 -1.83 18.14
CA ILE A 209 10.89 -1.94 18.34
C ILE A 209 10.14 -2.37 17.07
N PHE A 210 10.50 -1.84 15.90
CA PHE A 210 9.87 -2.20 14.63
C PHE A 210 10.24 -3.62 14.20
N VAL A 211 11.49 -4.04 14.48
CA VAL A 211 11.93 -5.41 14.23
C VAL A 211 11.15 -6.40 15.12
N ASP A 212 10.96 -6.07 16.40
CA ASP A 212 10.18 -6.87 17.33
C ASP A 212 8.72 -7.02 16.88
N ASP A 213 8.10 -5.97 16.34
CA ASP A 213 6.76 -6.05 15.75
C ASP A 213 6.70 -7.03 14.57
N VAL A 214 7.71 -7.01 13.68
CA VAL A 214 7.77 -7.94 12.54
C VAL A 214 7.95 -9.38 13.03
N ILE A 215 8.83 -9.60 14.02
CA ILE A 215 9.03 -10.90 14.65
C ILE A 215 7.73 -11.40 15.28
N GLY A 216 7.01 -10.53 15.99
CA GLY A 216 5.71 -10.84 16.59
C GLY A 216 4.69 -11.27 15.53
N GLU A 217 4.63 -10.55 14.42
CA GLU A 217 3.71 -10.85 13.33
C GLU A 217 4.05 -12.16 12.59
N ILE A 218 5.33 -12.41 12.33
CA ILE A 218 5.79 -13.69 11.76
C ILE A 218 5.42 -14.83 12.71
N THR A 219 5.59 -14.63 14.02
CA THR A 219 5.26 -15.63 15.04
C THR A 219 3.77 -15.99 15.03
N ARG A 220 2.88 -15.02 14.81
CA ARG A 220 1.43 -15.24 14.68
C ARG A 220 1.04 -15.88 13.35
N THR A 221 1.83 -15.67 12.29
CA THR A 221 1.50 -16.09 10.92
C THR A 221 2.06 -17.47 10.57
N LYS A 222 3.23 -17.84 11.12
CA LYS A 222 3.84 -19.15 10.90
C LYS A 222 2.99 -20.28 11.49
N PRO A 223 3.16 -21.54 11.03
CA PRO A 223 2.62 -22.69 11.74
C PRO A 223 3.08 -22.71 13.20
N VAL A 224 2.18 -23.03 14.12
CA VAL A 224 2.47 -23.09 15.56
C VAL A 224 3.66 -24.02 15.84
N ARG A 225 3.68 -25.20 15.20
CA ARG A 225 4.74 -26.22 15.34
C ARG A 225 6.12 -25.81 14.82
N SER A 226 6.20 -24.77 13.99
CA SER A 226 7.45 -24.41 13.32
C SER A 226 8.19 -23.35 14.12
N HIS A 227 9.48 -23.51 14.34
CA HIS A 227 10.32 -22.53 15.04
C HIS A 227 11.27 -21.85 14.05
N PHE A 228 11.67 -20.61 14.33
CA PHE A 228 12.54 -19.88 13.44
C PHE A 228 13.69 -19.20 14.16
N THR A 229 14.81 -19.13 13.45
CA THR A 229 15.92 -18.24 13.79
C THR A 229 15.83 -17.02 12.89
N PHE A 230 15.84 -15.84 13.50
CA PHE A 230 15.75 -14.57 12.81
C PHE A 230 17.14 -13.99 12.61
N THR A 231 17.51 -13.72 11.36
CA THR A 231 18.79 -13.10 11.00
C THR A 231 18.50 -11.79 10.27
N GLN A 232 18.88 -10.65 10.86
CA GLN A 232 18.74 -9.34 10.22
C GLN A 232 20.03 -8.96 9.51
N GLY A 233 19.96 -8.71 8.20
CA GLY A 233 21.07 -8.12 7.46
C GLY A 233 21.18 -6.62 7.77
N MET A 234 22.33 -6.18 8.27
CA MET A 234 22.67 -4.76 8.39
C MET A 234 23.61 -4.39 7.24
N GLN A 235 23.26 -3.36 6.47
CA GLN A 235 24.16 -2.76 5.48
C GLN A 235 24.52 -1.36 5.97
N ALA A 236 25.82 -1.11 6.11
CA ALA A 236 26.37 0.18 6.51
C ALA A 236 27.35 0.63 5.42
N ASP A 237 27.10 1.79 4.84
CA ASP A 237 28.03 2.42 3.91
C ASP A 237 29.00 3.28 4.71
N ALA A 238 30.29 2.93 4.69
CA ALA A 238 31.35 3.68 5.36
C ALA A 238 32.37 4.20 4.34
N ALA A 239 32.73 5.48 4.45
CA ALA A 239 33.83 6.06 3.68
C ALA A 239 35.13 5.96 4.49
N ILE A 240 36.17 5.35 3.91
CA ILE A 240 37.51 5.35 4.50
C ILE A 240 38.21 6.65 4.06
N GLY A 241 38.50 7.54 5.01
CA GLY A 241 39.31 8.73 4.78
C GLY A 241 40.79 8.47 5.05
N ALA A 242 41.67 8.84 4.13
CA ALA A 242 43.12 8.82 4.36
C ALA A 242 43.58 10.16 4.97
N LEU A 243 44.19 10.11 6.16
CA LEU A 243 44.86 11.25 6.77
C LEU A 243 46.37 11.10 6.58
N ALA A 244 46.97 12.04 5.84
CA ALA A 244 48.42 12.14 5.71
C ALA A 244 48.95 13.25 6.62
N ALA A 245 49.94 12.92 7.46
CA ALA A 245 50.68 13.90 8.25
C ALA A 245 52.12 13.95 7.74
N ALA A 246 52.63 15.15 7.47
CA ALA A 246 54.04 15.38 7.16
C ALA A 246 54.66 16.24 8.26
N HIS A 247 55.82 15.83 8.78
CA HIS A 247 56.59 16.63 9.73
C HIS A 247 57.88 17.09 9.05
N ALA A 248 58.10 18.41 8.98
CA ALA A 248 59.35 18.96 8.48
C ALA A 248 60.41 18.88 9.59
N THR A 249 61.55 18.29 9.30
CA THR A 249 62.74 18.35 10.17
C THR A 249 63.78 19.25 9.53
N ALA A 250 64.20 20.29 10.25
CA ALA A 250 65.25 21.21 9.82
C ALA A 250 66.54 20.90 10.59
N PHE A 251 67.60 20.54 9.87
CA PHE A 251 68.94 20.37 10.46
C PHE A 251 69.75 21.64 10.24
N ARG A 252 70.21 22.27 11.33
CA ARG A 252 71.16 23.38 11.27
C ARG A 252 72.52 22.90 11.77
N ARG A 253 73.53 22.99 10.91
CA ARG A 253 74.92 22.67 11.27
C ARG A 253 75.47 23.77 12.16
N ILE A 254 75.82 23.44 13.41
CA ILE A 254 76.51 24.35 14.31
C ILE A 254 78.00 24.27 13.96
N GLN A 255 78.59 25.39 13.54
CA GLN A 255 80.05 25.51 13.45
C GLN A 255 80.57 26.01 14.79
N LEU A 256 81.34 25.17 15.49
CA LEU A 256 82.12 25.58 16.63
C LEU A 256 83.45 26.14 16.09
N ILE A 257 83.68 27.43 16.33
CA ILE A 257 84.97 28.07 16.13
C ILE A 257 85.71 27.91 17.47
N GLY A 258 86.81 27.16 17.46
CA GLY A 258 87.70 27.02 18.62
C GLY A 258 88.76 28.11 18.61
N GLU A 259 88.96 28.75 19.77
CA GLU A 259 90.20 29.45 20.14
C GLU A 259 90.99 28.59 21.12
#